data_AF-A0A370LY38-F1
#
_entry.id   AF-A0A370LY38-F1
#
_cell.length_a   1.000
_cell.length_b   1.000
_cell.length_c   1.000
_cell.angle_alpha   90.00
_cell.angle_beta   90.00
_cell.angle_gamma   90.00
#
_symmetry.space_group_name_H-M   'P 1'
#
loop_
_entity.id
_entity.type
_entity.pdbx_description
1 polymer ?
#
loop_
_entity_poly.entity_id
_entity_poly.type
_entity_poly.pdbx_seq_one_letter_code
_entity_poly.pdbx_strand_id
1 'polypeptide(L)'
;MQTIEAYEKDINLQVECLGKFKPCSVIPRNKQSKTIFCGSGDSLAASMLAEAFSEFRVRAMDPLDLLKNPTIPRNNDVCIVSISGRTISNIRVAKLAKHSIGITANPQNKLGKTVSRIIPLKFPNNDVFTAGSISYLESALMCISLVNHFKIKDSKKIFQSAKRQAQRISLGKRVFFLGNLLTYPSAMYAAAKLYEILGYDAYYERIEQFSHMELFSCVPGDTIVIFEKKNPHNSNLAKQLKKIGLNVIHPDPPSANKISQFLFYTFFSQLVPLNLAKKKGQKDCHFVTSKKLRNASDKMIY
;
A
#
# COMPACT_ATOMS: atom_id res chain seq x y z
N MET A 1 5.37 18.60 -16.88
CA MET A 1 5.10 17.15 -16.92
C MET A 1 3.72 16.91 -16.34
N GLN A 2 2.84 16.23 -17.06
CA GLN A 2 1.49 15.90 -16.58
C GLN A 2 1.55 14.76 -15.55
N THR A 3 0.57 14.65 -14.67
CA THR A 3 0.71 13.76 -13.50
C THR A 3 0.69 12.26 -13.84
N ILE A 4 0.04 11.84 -14.94
CA ILE A 4 0.10 10.45 -15.41
C ILE A 4 1.49 10.08 -15.95
N GLU A 5 2.12 10.99 -16.70
CA GLU A 5 3.48 10.80 -17.23
C GLU A 5 4.52 10.74 -16.09
N ALA A 6 4.38 11.65 -15.11
CA ALA A 6 5.19 11.64 -13.90
C ALA A 6 5.08 10.31 -13.14
N TYR A 7 3.84 9.82 -12.96
CA TYR A 7 3.57 8.56 -12.27
C TYR A 7 4.18 7.35 -13.00
N GLU A 8 4.12 7.32 -14.33
CA GLU A 8 4.79 6.29 -15.15
C GLU A 8 6.31 6.33 -14.97
N LYS A 9 6.92 7.52 -14.99
CA LYS A 9 8.35 7.69 -14.73
C LYS A 9 8.72 7.16 -13.34
N ASP A 10 7.95 7.52 -12.32
CA ASP A 10 8.16 7.05 -10.95
C ASP A 10 8.10 5.50 -10.87
N ILE A 11 7.11 4.87 -11.50
CA ILE A 11 6.99 3.40 -11.54
C ILE A 11 8.22 2.75 -12.18
N ASN A 12 8.69 3.28 -13.30
CA ASN A 12 9.84 2.70 -14.01
C ASN A 12 11.15 2.84 -13.21
N LEU A 13 11.28 3.90 -12.39
CA LEU A 13 12.45 4.11 -11.51
C LEU A 13 12.51 3.14 -10.32
N GLN A 14 11.40 2.49 -9.94
CA GLN A 14 11.37 1.61 -8.78
C GLN A 14 12.36 0.44 -8.89
N VAL A 15 12.58 -0.11 -10.10
CA VAL A 15 13.52 -1.22 -10.29
C VAL A 15 14.95 -0.81 -9.93
N GLU A 16 15.35 0.42 -10.29
CA GLU A 16 16.64 0.97 -9.92
C GLU A 16 16.71 1.26 -8.40
N CYS A 17 15.65 1.83 -7.83
CA CYS A 17 15.56 2.12 -6.40
C CYS A 17 15.72 0.84 -5.57
N LEU A 18 15.09 -0.26 -5.99
CA LEU A 18 15.23 -1.57 -5.34
C LEU A 18 16.66 -2.08 -5.31
N GLY A 19 17.47 -1.78 -6.33
CA GLY A 19 18.90 -2.14 -6.35
C GLY A 19 19.74 -1.32 -5.37
N LYS A 20 19.24 -0.15 -4.95
CA LYS A 20 19.90 0.76 -4.00
C LYS A 20 19.29 0.71 -2.60
N PHE A 21 18.19 -0.02 -2.41
CA PHE A 21 17.50 -0.13 -1.13
C PHE A 21 18.41 -0.73 -0.06
N LYS A 22 18.48 -0.05 1.09
CA LYS A 22 19.25 -0.50 2.25
C LYS A 22 18.29 -0.81 3.40
N PRO A 23 18.15 -2.09 3.82
CA PRO A 23 17.28 -2.45 4.94
C PRO A 23 17.80 -1.86 6.26
N CYS A 24 16.89 -1.53 7.16
CA CYS A 24 17.25 -1.19 8.53
C CYS A 24 17.58 -2.43 9.36
N SER A 25 18.27 -2.21 10.49
CA SER A 25 18.43 -3.23 11.51
C SER A 25 17.07 -3.64 12.07
N VAL A 26 16.84 -4.95 12.15
CA VAL A 26 15.60 -5.52 12.67
C VAL A 26 15.45 -5.16 14.15
N ILE A 27 14.26 -4.71 14.55
CA ILE A 27 13.88 -4.48 15.94
C ILE A 27 13.98 -5.83 16.66
N PRO A 28 14.71 -5.91 17.79
CA PRO A 28 14.86 -7.15 18.56
C PRO A 28 13.50 -7.76 18.90
N ARG A 29 13.39 -9.09 18.82
CA ARG A 29 12.11 -9.81 18.95
C ARG A 29 11.37 -9.50 20.26
N ASN A 30 12.10 -9.33 21.36
CA ASN A 30 11.55 -8.95 22.67
C ASN A 30 10.97 -7.51 22.72
N LYS A 31 11.37 -6.63 21.80
CA LYS A 31 10.82 -5.28 21.67
C LYS A 31 9.67 -5.19 20.67
N GLN A 32 9.56 -6.13 19.72
CA GLN A 32 8.50 -6.12 18.71
C GLN A 32 7.10 -6.14 19.34
N SER A 33 6.88 -6.92 20.41
CA SER A 33 5.59 -7.00 21.12
C SER A 33 5.14 -5.70 21.78
N LYS A 34 6.06 -4.74 21.96
CA LYS A 34 5.80 -3.40 22.48
C LYS A 34 5.91 -2.31 21.40
N THR A 35 5.92 -2.70 20.12
CA THR A 35 6.04 -1.80 18.98
C THR A 35 4.75 -1.78 18.18
N ILE A 36 4.31 -0.58 17.83
CA ILE A 36 3.14 -0.33 16.98
C ILE A 36 3.60 0.43 15.73
N PHE A 37 3.15 0.00 14.57
CA PHE A 37 3.28 0.72 13.31
C PHE A 37 2.00 1.51 13.04
N CYS A 38 2.14 2.76 12.63
CA CYS A 38 1.04 3.69 12.47
C CYS A 38 1.26 4.54 11.22
N GLY A 39 0.18 4.84 10.50
CA GLY A 39 0.19 5.72 9.33
C GLY A 39 -1.22 5.94 8.81
N SER A 40 -1.37 6.67 7.70
CA SER A 40 -2.66 6.91 7.06
C SER A 40 -2.58 6.64 5.56
N GLY A 41 -3.66 6.14 4.96
CA GLY A 41 -3.71 5.78 3.54
C GLY A 41 -2.63 4.75 3.17
N ASP A 42 -1.86 5.02 2.12
CA ASP A 42 -0.71 4.19 1.70
C ASP A 42 0.27 3.87 2.85
N SER A 43 0.44 4.80 3.80
CA SER A 43 1.33 4.61 4.95
C SER A 43 0.77 3.63 5.99
N LEU A 44 -0.56 3.50 6.07
CA LEU A 44 -1.20 2.47 6.88
C LEU A 44 -1.04 1.09 6.23
N ALA A 45 -1.23 0.99 4.92
CA ALA A 45 -0.94 -0.25 4.17
C ALA A 45 0.53 -0.70 4.37
N ALA A 46 1.48 0.23 4.32
CA ALA A 46 2.89 -0.06 4.66
C ALA A 46 3.07 -0.55 6.11
N SER A 47 2.35 0.05 7.06
CA SER A 47 2.38 -0.35 8.48
C SER A 47 1.82 -1.77 8.69
N MET A 48 0.73 -2.12 8.01
CA MET A 48 0.14 -3.46 8.07
C MET A 48 1.05 -4.54 7.47
N LEU A 49 1.94 -4.18 6.53
CA LEU A 49 2.97 -5.11 6.05
C LEU A 49 3.99 -5.43 7.13
N ALA A 50 4.36 -4.49 8.01
CA ALA A 50 5.21 -4.82 9.16
C ALA A 50 4.51 -5.82 10.08
N GLU A 51 3.23 -5.61 10.40
CA GLU A 51 2.44 -6.56 11.19
C GLU A 51 2.44 -7.95 10.55
N ALA A 52 2.08 -8.05 9.26
CA ALA A 52 2.01 -9.32 8.54
C ALA A 52 3.36 -10.05 8.43
N PHE A 53 4.45 -9.33 8.11
CA PHE A 53 5.79 -9.92 8.00
C PHE A 53 6.41 -10.26 9.37
N SER A 54 5.95 -9.61 10.43
CA SER A 54 6.32 -9.94 11.81
C SER A 54 5.49 -11.09 12.38
N GLU A 55 4.51 -11.62 11.65
CA GLU A 55 3.55 -12.61 12.15
C GLU A 55 2.86 -12.11 13.43
N PHE A 56 2.37 -10.86 13.39
CA PHE A 56 1.69 -10.17 14.48
C PHE A 56 2.53 -9.92 15.75
N ARG A 57 3.87 -10.07 15.67
CA ARG A 57 4.74 -9.66 16.77
C ARG A 57 4.71 -8.15 16.97
N VAL A 58 4.60 -7.37 15.91
CA VAL A 58 4.23 -5.94 15.98
C VAL A 58 2.78 -5.78 15.56
N ARG A 59 2.15 -4.69 15.97
CA ARG A 59 0.77 -4.35 15.55
C ARG A 59 0.76 -3.17 14.58
N ALA A 60 -0.19 -3.13 13.66
CA ALA A 60 -0.49 -1.94 12.87
C ALA A 60 -1.80 -1.31 13.36
N MET A 61 -1.84 0.00 13.55
CA MET A 61 -3.04 0.70 14.04
C MET A 61 -3.27 2.03 13.32
N ASP A 62 -4.54 2.39 13.13
CA ASP A 62 -4.92 3.70 12.65
C ASP A 62 -4.58 4.77 13.71
N PRO A 63 -4.06 5.94 13.32
CA PRO A 63 -3.72 6.99 14.27
C PRO A 63 -4.93 7.50 15.07
N LEU A 64 -6.14 7.54 14.50
CA LEU A 64 -7.33 7.98 15.24
C LEU A 64 -7.69 7.00 16.36
N ASP A 65 -7.49 5.70 16.14
CA ASP A 65 -7.73 4.69 17.18
C ASP A 65 -6.71 4.84 18.32
N LEU A 66 -5.45 5.12 18.01
CA LEU A 66 -4.42 5.40 19.01
C LEU A 66 -4.70 6.70 19.79
N LEU A 67 -5.26 7.72 19.14
CA LEU A 67 -5.65 8.97 19.80
C LEU A 67 -6.84 8.79 20.74
N LYS A 68 -7.83 7.97 20.34
CA LYS A 68 -9.00 7.63 21.17
C LYS A 68 -8.63 6.71 22.33
N ASN A 69 -7.55 5.95 22.21
CA ASN A 69 -7.08 5.00 23.22
C ASN A 69 -5.65 5.34 23.67
N PRO A 70 -5.43 6.50 24.32
CA PRO A 70 -4.10 7.07 24.54
C PRO A 70 -3.19 6.24 25.46
N THR A 71 -3.75 5.32 26.25
CA THR A 71 -2.97 4.36 27.05
C THR A 71 -2.13 3.43 26.18
N ILE A 72 -2.61 3.11 24.96
CA ILE A 72 -1.90 2.25 24.01
C ILE A 72 -0.58 2.90 23.56
N PRO A 73 -0.56 4.08 22.90
CA PRO A 73 0.69 4.69 22.48
C PRO A 73 1.60 5.05 23.68
N ARG A 74 1.05 5.49 24.83
CA ARG A 74 1.86 5.82 26.03
C ARG A 74 2.67 4.65 26.58
N ASN A 75 2.20 3.42 26.35
CA ASN A 75 2.84 2.21 26.84
C ASN A 75 3.71 1.48 25.80
N ASN A 76 3.74 1.97 24.55
CA ASN A 76 4.39 1.30 23.42
C ASN A 76 5.31 2.25 22.64
N ASP A 77 6.31 1.67 21.98
CA ASP A 77 7.08 2.37 20.96
C ASP A 77 6.21 2.47 19.70
N VAL A 78 6.19 3.63 19.05
CA VAL A 78 5.35 3.86 17.86
C VAL A 78 6.21 4.28 16.68
N CYS A 79 6.26 3.42 15.66
CA CYS A 79 6.82 3.67 14.34
C CYS A 79 5.77 4.37 13.46
N ILE A 80 5.96 5.64 13.16
CA ILE A 80 5.00 6.49 12.45
C ILE A 80 5.49 6.71 11.02
N VAL A 81 4.76 6.17 10.07
CA VAL A 81 5.03 6.29 8.64
C VAL A 81 4.26 7.49 8.08
N SER A 82 4.98 8.49 7.56
CA SER A 82 4.35 9.63 6.90
C SER A 82 5.33 10.30 5.94
N ILE A 83 5.01 10.25 4.64
CA ILE A 83 5.84 10.88 3.60
C ILE A 83 5.91 12.40 3.77
N SER A 84 4.74 13.06 3.88
CA SER A 84 4.69 14.52 4.05
C SER A 84 5.10 14.95 5.46
N GLY A 85 4.87 14.09 6.46
CA GLY A 85 5.03 14.39 7.89
C GLY A 85 4.20 15.58 8.36
N ARG A 86 3.08 15.86 7.68
CA ARG A 86 2.15 16.96 8.02
C ARG A 86 0.83 16.47 8.62
N THR A 87 0.47 15.20 8.44
CA THR A 87 -0.78 14.63 8.95
C THR A 87 -0.93 14.86 10.45
N ILE A 88 -1.97 15.61 10.87
CA ILE A 88 -2.14 16.06 12.25
C ILE A 88 -2.24 14.87 13.20
N SER A 89 -3.01 13.86 12.85
CA SER A 89 -3.24 12.69 13.71
C SER A 89 -1.94 11.94 14.01
N ASN A 90 -1.10 11.71 13.00
CA ASN A 90 0.25 11.13 13.16
C ASN A 90 1.14 11.97 14.11
N ILE A 91 1.16 13.29 13.94
CA ILE A 91 1.94 14.18 14.80
C ILE A 91 1.43 14.13 16.26
N ARG A 92 0.12 14.06 16.46
CA ARG A 92 -0.47 13.93 17.81
C ARG A 92 -0.13 12.59 18.44
N VAL A 93 -0.19 11.49 17.69
CA VAL A 93 0.24 10.16 18.18
C VAL A 93 1.73 10.18 18.57
N ALA A 94 2.58 10.82 17.77
CA ALA A 94 4.02 10.96 18.07
C ALA A 94 4.28 11.56 19.46
N LYS A 95 3.48 12.57 19.85
CA LYS A 95 3.59 13.24 21.16
C LYS A 95 3.08 12.39 22.32
N LEU A 96 2.19 11.42 22.06
CA LEU A 96 1.64 10.53 23.09
C LEU A 96 2.45 9.25 23.29
N ALA A 97 3.20 8.84 22.27
CA ALA A 97 3.95 7.59 22.27
C ALA A 97 5.01 7.55 23.39
N LYS A 98 5.28 6.36 23.95
CA LYS A 98 6.39 6.17 24.90
C LYS A 98 7.71 6.61 24.28
N HIS A 99 8.00 6.07 23.10
CA HIS A 99 9.05 6.51 22.20
C HIS A 99 8.48 6.55 20.79
N SER A 100 8.80 7.59 20.05
CA SER A 100 8.29 7.79 18.69
C SER A 100 9.42 7.71 17.68
N ILE A 101 9.20 6.94 16.61
CA ILE A 101 10.14 6.79 15.50
C ILE A 101 9.41 7.25 14.23
N GLY A 102 9.88 8.33 13.61
CA GLY A 102 9.32 8.82 12.35
C GLY A 102 10.00 8.18 11.14
N ILE A 103 9.23 7.53 10.28
CA ILE A 103 9.66 7.05 8.96
C ILE A 103 9.12 8.05 7.92
N THR A 104 9.99 8.93 7.42
CA THR A 104 9.58 10.08 6.60
C THR A 104 10.61 10.46 5.55
N ALA A 105 10.18 11.11 4.47
CA ALA A 105 11.07 11.57 3.40
C ALA A 105 11.84 12.86 3.79
N ASN A 106 11.28 13.70 4.66
CA ASN A 106 11.90 14.95 5.07
C ASN A 106 12.04 15.05 6.60
N PRO A 107 13.26 14.90 7.16
CA PRO A 107 13.50 15.03 8.59
C PRO A 107 13.10 16.38 9.21
N GLN A 108 13.01 17.43 8.41
CA GLN A 108 12.71 18.80 8.86
C GLN A 108 11.22 19.13 8.90
N ASN A 109 10.35 18.20 8.49
CA ASN A 109 8.91 18.40 8.58
C ASN A 109 8.41 18.34 10.04
N LYS A 110 7.11 18.63 10.22
CA LYS A 110 6.51 18.73 11.55
C LYS A 110 6.59 17.42 12.34
N LEU A 111 6.41 16.27 11.67
CA LEU A 111 6.60 14.96 12.29
C LEU A 111 8.06 14.74 12.70
N GLY A 112 9.02 14.98 11.81
CA GLY A 112 10.45 14.79 12.06
C GLY A 112 10.95 15.59 13.26
N LYS A 113 10.45 16.82 13.42
CA LYS A 113 10.73 17.68 14.59
C LYS A 113 10.03 17.24 15.88
N THR A 114 9.03 16.36 15.79
CA THR A 114 8.24 15.88 16.94
C THR A 114 8.75 14.55 17.49
N VAL A 115 9.29 13.69 16.62
CA VAL A 115 9.65 12.31 17.00
C VAL A 115 10.98 12.21 17.71
N SER A 116 11.15 11.17 18.52
CA SER A 116 12.40 10.90 19.26
C SER A 116 13.54 10.41 18.35
N ARG A 117 13.19 9.69 17.27
CA ARG A 117 14.15 9.15 16.29
C ARG A 117 13.57 9.25 14.88
N ILE A 118 14.43 9.48 13.90
CA ILE A 118 14.05 9.53 12.49
C ILE A 118 14.72 8.38 11.73
N ILE A 119 13.94 7.72 10.86
CA ILE A 119 14.40 6.83 9.81
C ILE A 119 14.07 7.52 8.48
N PRO A 120 15.07 8.12 7.80
CA PRO A 120 14.82 8.85 6.57
C PRO A 120 14.54 7.90 5.41
N LEU A 121 13.48 8.17 4.65
CA LEU A 121 13.24 7.54 3.35
C LEU A 121 13.97 8.31 2.27
N LYS A 122 14.70 7.60 1.41
CA LYS A 122 15.48 8.20 0.32
C LYS A 122 15.03 7.60 -0.99
N PHE A 123 14.38 8.42 -1.81
CA PHE A 123 13.96 8.06 -3.15
C PHE A 123 14.02 9.28 -4.07
N PRO A 124 14.18 9.08 -5.39
CA PRO A 124 14.05 10.17 -6.34
C PRO A 124 12.63 10.75 -6.28
N ASN A 125 12.55 12.07 -6.29
CA ASN A 125 11.31 12.81 -6.42
C ASN A 125 11.40 13.65 -7.70
N ASN A 126 10.33 13.64 -8.51
CA ASN A 126 10.25 14.45 -9.72
C ASN A 126 9.50 15.79 -9.47
N ASP A 127 9.23 16.13 -8.20
CA ASP A 127 8.52 17.33 -7.73
C ASP A 127 7.11 17.53 -8.31
N VAL A 128 6.59 16.52 -9.00
CA VAL A 128 5.21 16.46 -9.46
C VAL A 128 4.36 15.70 -8.44
N PHE A 129 3.20 16.26 -8.11
CA PHE A 129 2.29 15.65 -7.16
C PHE A 129 1.55 14.47 -7.81
N THR A 130 2.06 13.26 -7.61
CA THR A 130 1.51 12.00 -8.15
C THR A 130 0.81 11.16 -7.08
N ALA A 131 0.14 10.08 -7.50
CA ALA A 131 -0.59 9.14 -6.63
C ALA A 131 0.30 8.24 -5.75
N GLY A 132 1.57 8.60 -5.49
CA GLY A 132 2.48 7.84 -4.63
C GLY A 132 2.81 6.43 -5.14
N SER A 133 4.02 6.24 -5.65
CA SER A 133 4.48 4.91 -6.14
C SER A 133 5.79 4.49 -5.46
N ILE A 134 6.90 5.17 -5.75
CA ILE A 134 8.21 4.89 -5.12
C ILE A 134 8.14 5.12 -3.61
N SER A 135 7.46 6.20 -3.18
CA SER A 135 7.31 6.54 -1.77
C SER A 135 6.60 5.45 -0.96
N TYR A 136 5.57 4.82 -1.53
CA TYR A 136 4.90 3.66 -0.93
C TYR A 136 5.84 2.45 -0.88
N LEU A 137 6.49 2.11 -2.00
CA LEU A 137 7.41 0.98 -2.08
C LEU A 137 8.52 1.08 -1.02
N GLU A 138 9.17 2.23 -0.93
CA GLU A 138 10.22 2.50 0.07
C GLU A 138 9.69 2.43 1.50
N SER A 139 8.52 3.03 1.76
CA SER A 139 7.89 2.97 3.09
C SER A 139 7.60 1.54 3.52
N ALA A 140 7.00 0.75 2.62
CA ALA A 140 6.65 -0.65 2.87
C ALA A 140 7.89 -1.51 3.10
N LEU A 141 8.92 -1.39 2.24
CA LEU A 141 10.17 -2.12 2.42
C LEU A 141 10.89 -1.73 3.71
N MET A 142 10.87 -0.44 4.08
CA MET A 142 11.43 0.03 5.33
C MET A 142 10.70 -0.58 6.53
N CYS A 143 9.37 -0.57 6.52
CA CYS A 143 8.53 -1.19 7.54
C CYS A 143 8.80 -2.70 7.68
N ILE A 144 8.86 -3.42 6.57
CA ILE A 144 9.20 -4.86 6.56
C ILE A 144 10.61 -5.09 7.11
N SER A 145 11.58 -4.25 6.73
CA SER A 145 12.99 -4.42 7.16
C SER A 145 13.20 -4.23 8.65
N LEU A 146 12.34 -3.45 9.30
CA LEU A 146 12.39 -3.25 10.75
C LEU A 146 11.91 -4.47 11.54
N VAL A 147 11.21 -5.43 10.92
CA VAL A 147 10.63 -6.57 11.64
C VAL A 147 11.11 -7.92 11.14
N ASN A 148 11.66 -7.98 9.94
CA ASN A 148 12.07 -9.22 9.30
C ASN A 148 13.27 -9.01 8.35
N HIS A 149 14.19 -9.96 8.34
CA HIS A 149 15.26 -10.01 7.34
C HIS A 149 14.74 -10.55 6.00
N PHE A 150 15.10 -9.87 4.91
CA PHE A 150 14.78 -10.34 3.56
C PHE A 150 15.87 -9.96 2.56
N LYS A 151 15.84 -10.61 1.39
CA LYS A 151 16.67 -10.26 0.24
C LYS A 151 15.77 -10.01 -0.95
N ILE A 152 16.02 -8.92 -1.67
CA ILE A 152 15.33 -8.62 -2.93
C ILE A 152 16.10 -9.34 -4.04
N LYS A 153 15.44 -10.28 -4.72
CA LYS A 153 15.98 -11.01 -5.86
C LYS A 153 15.11 -10.77 -7.08
N ASP A 154 15.74 -10.73 -8.26
CA ASP A 154 15.06 -10.68 -9.56
C ASP A 154 14.01 -9.56 -9.70
N SER A 155 14.26 -8.39 -9.09
CA SER A 155 13.32 -7.24 -9.11
C SER A 155 12.88 -6.87 -10.53
N LYS A 156 13.81 -6.86 -11.49
CA LYS A 156 13.53 -6.63 -12.91
C LYS A 156 12.58 -7.68 -13.49
N LYS A 157 12.78 -8.97 -13.20
CA LYS A 157 11.90 -10.05 -13.69
C LYS A 157 10.50 -9.95 -13.08
N ILE A 158 10.43 -9.61 -11.79
CA ILE A 158 9.16 -9.38 -11.08
C ILE A 158 8.40 -8.23 -11.72
N PHE A 159 9.06 -7.09 -11.94
CA PHE A 159 8.48 -5.92 -12.59
C PHE A 159 7.98 -6.23 -14.00
N GLN A 160 8.78 -6.90 -14.84
CA GLN A 160 8.37 -7.27 -16.19
C GLN A 160 7.18 -8.24 -16.20
N SER A 161 7.12 -9.17 -15.25
CA SER A 161 5.95 -10.06 -15.10
C SER A 161 4.69 -9.26 -14.76
N ALA A 162 4.78 -8.36 -13.78
CA ALA A 162 3.66 -7.50 -13.38
C ALA A 162 3.19 -6.62 -14.56
N LYS A 163 4.12 -5.99 -15.29
CA LYS A 163 3.83 -5.18 -16.48
C LYS A 163 3.11 -5.96 -17.56
N ARG A 164 3.60 -7.14 -17.93
CA ARG A 164 2.97 -8.01 -18.94
C ARG A 164 1.55 -8.40 -18.55
N GLN A 165 1.32 -8.72 -17.28
CA GLN A 165 -0.01 -9.12 -16.80
C GLN A 165 -0.96 -7.91 -16.71
N ALA A 166 -0.49 -6.78 -16.19
CA ALA A 166 -1.29 -5.56 -16.03
C ALA A 166 -1.78 -4.97 -17.37
N GLN A 167 -1.04 -5.13 -18.47
CA GLN A 167 -1.43 -4.61 -19.79
C GLN A 167 -2.71 -5.24 -20.34
N ARG A 168 -2.97 -6.50 -19.97
CA ARG A 168 -4.09 -7.32 -20.45
C ARG A 168 -5.38 -7.11 -19.65
N ILE A 169 -5.31 -6.30 -18.60
CA ILE A 169 -6.44 -6.11 -17.69
C ILE A 169 -7.44 -5.12 -18.28
N SER A 170 -8.70 -5.52 -18.23
CA SER A 170 -9.89 -4.67 -18.28
C SER A 170 -10.61 -4.78 -16.94
N LEU A 171 -11.17 -3.67 -16.48
CA LEU A 171 -11.93 -3.61 -15.24
C LEU A 171 -13.39 -3.29 -15.55
N GLY A 172 -14.29 -3.92 -14.82
CA GLY A 172 -15.71 -3.55 -14.74
C GLY A 172 -15.91 -2.23 -14.01
N LYS A 173 -17.18 -1.91 -13.72
CA LYS A 173 -17.55 -0.66 -13.03
C LYS A 173 -17.10 -0.65 -11.58
N ARG A 174 -17.27 -1.77 -10.87
CA ARG A 174 -16.80 -1.97 -9.49
C ARG A 174 -15.71 -3.02 -9.45
N VAL A 175 -14.72 -2.80 -8.59
CA VAL A 175 -13.53 -3.65 -8.47
C VAL A 175 -13.29 -4.05 -7.02
N PHE A 176 -13.20 -5.35 -6.73
CA PHE A 176 -12.88 -5.86 -5.41
C PHE A 176 -11.50 -6.51 -5.44
N PHE A 177 -10.55 -5.97 -4.68
CA PHE A 177 -9.24 -6.59 -4.49
C PHE A 177 -9.27 -7.50 -3.26
N LEU A 178 -9.03 -8.80 -3.45
CA LEU A 178 -9.07 -9.78 -2.36
C LEU A 178 -7.65 -10.14 -1.94
N GLY A 179 -7.35 -10.05 -0.65
CA GLY A 179 -6.04 -10.44 -0.09
C GLY A 179 -6.15 -11.37 1.12
N ASN A 180 -5.06 -12.06 1.43
CA ASN A 180 -4.90 -12.80 2.67
C ASN A 180 -4.07 -11.97 3.68
N LEU A 181 -3.60 -12.57 4.77
CA LEU A 181 -2.74 -11.88 5.76
C LEU A 181 -1.64 -11.03 5.12
N LEU A 182 -0.90 -11.59 4.16
CA LEU A 182 0.29 -10.95 3.59
C LEU A 182 -0.06 -9.93 2.49
N THR A 183 -1.16 -10.16 1.77
CA THR A 183 -1.51 -9.40 0.56
C THR A 183 -2.70 -8.47 0.74
N TYR A 184 -3.44 -8.56 1.84
CA TYR A 184 -4.51 -7.63 2.20
C TYR A 184 -4.02 -6.17 2.25
N PRO A 185 -2.83 -5.85 2.81
CA PRO A 185 -2.30 -4.49 2.71
C PRO A 185 -2.03 -4.04 1.26
N SER A 186 -1.59 -4.96 0.39
CA SER A 186 -1.41 -4.68 -1.04
C SER A 186 -2.74 -4.47 -1.77
N ALA A 187 -3.80 -5.18 -1.37
CA ALA A 187 -5.16 -4.98 -1.87
C ALA A 187 -5.70 -3.59 -1.50
N MET A 188 -5.50 -3.16 -0.24
CA MET A 188 -5.81 -1.80 0.20
C MET A 188 -5.10 -0.74 -0.65
N TYR A 189 -3.80 -0.90 -0.86
CA TYR A 189 -3.02 0.00 -1.72
C TYR A 189 -3.52 0.00 -3.18
N ALA A 190 -3.90 -1.17 -3.71
CA ALA A 190 -4.43 -1.30 -5.07
C ALA A 190 -5.73 -0.51 -5.26
N ALA A 191 -6.67 -0.65 -4.33
CA ALA A 191 -7.93 0.08 -4.34
C ALA A 191 -7.67 1.59 -4.25
N ALA A 192 -6.77 2.02 -3.36
CA ALA A 192 -6.35 3.42 -3.25
C ALA A 192 -5.84 4.00 -4.58
N LYS A 193 -5.03 3.24 -5.34
CA LYS A 193 -4.52 3.71 -6.64
C LYS A 193 -5.63 3.83 -7.69
N LEU A 194 -6.66 2.99 -7.64
CA LEU A 194 -7.84 3.14 -8.51
C LEU A 194 -8.63 4.42 -8.16
N TYR A 195 -8.81 4.74 -6.87
CA TYR A 195 -9.49 5.97 -6.44
C TYR A 195 -8.74 7.21 -6.94
N GLU A 196 -7.43 7.25 -6.68
CA GLU A 196 -6.62 8.44 -6.92
C GLU A 196 -6.35 8.68 -8.39
N ILE A 197 -6.07 7.62 -9.15
CA ILE A 197 -5.68 7.75 -10.56
C ILE A 197 -6.92 7.84 -11.43
N LEU A 198 -7.93 6.99 -11.21
CA LEU A 198 -9.07 6.86 -12.13
C LEU A 198 -10.41 7.35 -11.54
N GLY A 199 -10.50 7.60 -10.24
CA GLY A 199 -11.79 7.88 -9.58
C GLY A 199 -12.75 6.69 -9.63
N TYR A 200 -12.20 5.47 -9.65
CA TYR A 200 -12.97 4.24 -9.79
C TYR A 200 -13.63 3.81 -8.48
N ASP A 201 -14.79 3.16 -8.58
CA ASP A 201 -15.41 2.47 -7.46
C ASP A 201 -14.67 1.14 -7.21
N ALA A 202 -13.94 1.08 -6.11
CA ALA A 202 -13.14 -0.08 -5.75
C ALA A 202 -13.22 -0.37 -4.25
N TYR A 203 -12.90 -1.61 -3.90
CA TYR A 203 -13.00 -2.17 -2.55
C TYR A 203 -11.78 -3.07 -2.33
N TYR A 204 -11.44 -3.30 -1.07
CA TYR A 204 -10.37 -4.22 -0.71
C TYR A 204 -10.83 -5.06 0.47
N GLU A 205 -10.79 -6.38 0.31
CA GLU A 205 -11.38 -7.30 1.28
C GLU A 205 -10.44 -8.45 1.60
N ARG A 206 -10.67 -9.07 2.76
CA ARG A 206 -10.06 -10.37 3.04
C ARG A 206 -10.79 -11.43 2.23
N ILE A 207 -10.05 -12.35 1.60
CA ILE A 207 -10.61 -13.39 0.72
C ILE A 207 -11.78 -14.14 1.36
N GLU A 208 -11.63 -14.55 2.63
CA GLU A 208 -12.69 -15.26 3.35
C GLU A 208 -13.90 -14.32 3.59
N GLN A 209 -13.67 -13.12 4.10
CA GLN A 209 -14.74 -12.19 4.47
C GLN A 209 -15.58 -11.76 3.27
N PHE A 210 -14.95 -11.55 2.12
CA PHE A 210 -15.64 -11.26 0.87
C PHE A 210 -16.73 -12.29 0.55
N SER A 211 -16.44 -13.58 0.77
CA SER A 211 -17.39 -14.65 0.50
C SER A 211 -18.57 -14.68 1.49
N HIS A 212 -18.38 -14.14 2.71
CA HIS A 212 -19.42 -14.04 3.74
C HIS A 212 -20.20 -12.72 3.71
N MET A 213 -19.69 -11.69 3.03
CA MET A 213 -20.22 -10.33 3.09
C MET A 213 -20.39 -9.72 1.68
N GLU A 214 -19.35 -9.10 1.12
CA GLU A 214 -19.48 -8.23 -0.06
C GLU A 214 -19.93 -8.96 -1.33
N LEU A 215 -19.69 -10.28 -1.42
CA LEU A 215 -20.16 -11.11 -2.53
C LEU A 215 -21.67 -10.96 -2.78
N PHE A 216 -22.48 -10.83 -1.73
CA PHE A 216 -23.93 -10.67 -1.84
C PHE A 216 -24.35 -9.31 -2.42
N SER A 217 -23.44 -8.34 -2.47
CA SER A 217 -23.66 -7.02 -3.09
C SER A 217 -23.18 -6.94 -4.55
N CYS A 218 -22.47 -7.97 -5.02
CA CYS A 218 -21.92 -8.00 -6.38
C CYS A 218 -23.02 -8.17 -7.43
N VAL A 219 -22.79 -7.58 -8.60
CA VAL A 219 -23.64 -7.75 -9.79
C VAL A 219 -22.81 -8.28 -10.96
N PRO A 220 -23.43 -8.96 -11.95
CA PRO A 220 -22.73 -9.42 -13.14
C PRO A 220 -21.92 -8.30 -13.81
N GLY A 221 -20.67 -8.61 -14.15
CA GLY A 221 -19.71 -7.66 -14.72
C GLY A 221 -18.81 -6.93 -13.71
N ASP A 222 -19.10 -7.01 -12.40
CA ASP A 222 -18.14 -6.56 -11.38
C ASP A 222 -16.84 -7.37 -11.48
N THR A 223 -15.72 -6.74 -11.13
CA THR A 223 -14.39 -7.34 -11.25
C THR A 223 -13.82 -7.73 -9.91
N ILE A 224 -13.42 -8.99 -9.76
CA ILE A 224 -12.76 -9.53 -8.59
C ILE A 224 -11.28 -9.78 -8.93
N VAL A 225 -10.36 -9.20 -8.16
CA VAL A 225 -8.92 -9.34 -8.35
C VAL A 225 -8.33 -10.06 -7.14
N ILE A 226 -7.85 -11.29 -7.33
CA ILE A 226 -7.35 -12.12 -6.22
C ILE A 226 -5.84 -11.96 -6.07
N PHE A 227 -5.40 -11.27 -5.03
CA PHE A 227 -4.00 -11.11 -4.65
C PHE A 227 -3.52 -12.29 -3.80
N GLU A 228 -3.52 -13.47 -4.39
CA GLU A 228 -2.89 -14.64 -3.79
C GLU A 228 -2.42 -15.57 -4.89
N LYS A 229 -1.37 -16.36 -4.65
CA LYS A 229 -1.00 -17.40 -5.61
C LYS A 229 -2.16 -18.38 -5.79
N LYS A 230 -2.28 -18.95 -7.00
CA LYS A 230 -3.24 -20.03 -7.26
C LYS A 230 -3.02 -21.20 -6.28
N ASN A 231 -4.07 -21.52 -5.56
CA ASN A 231 -4.20 -22.69 -4.71
C ASN A 231 -5.59 -23.32 -4.97
N PRO A 232 -5.87 -24.55 -4.49
CA PRO A 232 -7.16 -25.20 -4.73
C PRO A 232 -8.37 -24.37 -4.30
N HIS A 233 -8.29 -23.73 -3.12
CA HIS A 233 -9.37 -22.90 -2.57
C HIS A 233 -9.68 -21.70 -3.49
N ASN A 234 -8.68 -20.86 -3.78
CA ASN A 234 -8.86 -19.68 -4.62
C ASN A 234 -9.19 -20.02 -6.08
N SER A 235 -8.73 -21.18 -6.57
CA SER A 235 -9.10 -21.65 -7.91
C SER A 235 -10.58 -22.03 -7.97
N ASN A 236 -11.11 -22.67 -6.93
CA ASN A 236 -12.53 -22.96 -6.81
C ASN A 236 -13.34 -21.66 -6.66
N LEU A 237 -12.92 -20.75 -5.78
CA LEU A 237 -13.55 -19.43 -5.62
C LEU A 237 -13.65 -18.72 -6.98
N ALA A 238 -12.54 -18.58 -7.70
CA ALA A 238 -12.51 -17.96 -9.02
C ALA A 238 -13.47 -18.63 -10.02
N LYS A 239 -13.59 -19.97 -9.98
CA LYS A 239 -14.53 -20.71 -10.82
C LYS A 239 -15.98 -20.39 -10.47
N GLN A 240 -16.34 -20.37 -9.19
CA GLN A 240 -17.73 -20.07 -8.78
C GLN A 240 -18.11 -18.62 -9.07
N LEU A 241 -17.21 -17.67 -8.80
CA LEU A 241 -17.44 -16.25 -9.11
C LEU A 241 -17.66 -16.00 -10.60
N LYS A 242 -16.93 -16.69 -11.48
CA LYS A 242 -17.16 -16.62 -12.93
C LYS A 242 -18.53 -17.16 -13.34
N LYS A 243 -19.01 -18.24 -12.71
CA LYS A 243 -20.31 -18.84 -13.04
C LYS A 243 -21.48 -17.90 -12.76
N ILE A 244 -21.35 -17.05 -11.74
CA ILE A 244 -22.37 -16.05 -11.39
C ILE A 244 -22.18 -14.72 -12.15
N GLY A 245 -21.34 -14.71 -13.19
CA GLY A 245 -21.19 -13.57 -14.10
C GLY A 245 -20.17 -12.52 -13.68
N LEU A 246 -19.32 -12.78 -12.69
CA LEU A 246 -18.26 -11.85 -12.28
C LEU A 246 -17.01 -12.01 -13.15
N ASN A 247 -16.33 -10.90 -13.42
CA ASN A 247 -15.03 -10.90 -14.07
C ASN A 247 -13.94 -11.20 -13.04
N VAL A 248 -13.26 -12.33 -13.14
CA VAL A 248 -12.22 -12.71 -12.17
C VAL A 248 -10.83 -12.63 -12.78
N ILE A 249 -10.01 -11.77 -12.19
CA ILE A 249 -8.60 -11.59 -12.49
C ILE A 249 -7.77 -12.23 -11.37
N HIS A 250 -6.89 -13.15 -11.75
CA HIS A 250 -6.02 -13.85 -10.79
C HIS A 250 -4.57 -13.73 -11.25
N PRO A 251 -3.90 -12.60 -10.95
CA PRO A 251 -2.55 -12.36 -11.41
C PRO A 251 -1.57 -13.30 -10.68
N ASP A 252 -0.61 -13.84 -11.42
CA ASP A 252 0.27 -14.92 -10.98
C ASP A 252 1.70 -14.40 -10.74
N PRO A 253 2.14 -14.24 -9.47
CA PRO A 253 3.48 -13.77 -9.17
C PRO A 253 4.52 -14.81 -9.61
N PRO A 254 5.68 -14.39 -10.13
CA PRO A 254 6.70 -15.31 -10.66
C PRO A 254 7.46 -16.10 -9.59
N SER A 255 7.17 -15.89 -8.30
CA SER A 255 7.83 -16.52 -7.17
C SER A 255 6.88 -16.64 -5.99
N ALA A 256 7.00 -17.74 -5.23
CA ALA A 256 6.27 -17.95 -3.98
C ALA A 256 6.89 -17.21 -2.78
N ASN A 257 8.07 -16.60 -2.95
CA ASN A 257 8.70 -15.87 -1.86
C ASN A 257 7.85 -14.64 -1.46
N LYS A 258 7.66 -14.43 -0.14
CA LYS A 258 6.85 -13.34 0.43
C LYS A 258 7.22 -11.95 -0.10
N ILE A 259 8.52 -11.60 -0.17
CA ILE A 259 8.93 -10.29 -0.68
C ILE A 259 8.70 -10.17 -2.18
N SER A 260 8.92 -11.25 -2.95
CA SER A 260 8.66 -11.24 -4.39
C SER A 260 7.16 -11.08 -4.70
N GLN A 261 6.29 -11.69 -3.91
CA GLN A 261 4.84 -11.52 -4.03
C GLN A 261 4.43 -10.07 -3.73
N PHE A 262 4.89 -9.50 -2.62
CA PHE A 262 4.65 -8.09 -2.27
C PHE A 262 5.09 -7.14 -3.40
N LEU A 263 6.30 -7.32 -3.93
CA LEU A 263 6.81 -6.49 -5.03
C LEU A 263 5.94 -6.63 -6.28
N PHE A 264 5.59 -7.87 -6.65
CA PHE A 264 4.74 -8.14 -7.80
C PHE A 264 3.38 -7.44 -7.69
N TYR A 265 2.68 -7.61 -6.57
CA TYR A 265 1.37 -6.99 -6.38
C TYR A 265 1.46 -5.47 -6.29
N THR A 266 2.50 -4.92 -5.68
CA THR A 266 2.75 -3.47 -5.67
C THR A 266 2.87 -2.91 -7.09
N PHE A 267 3.72 -3.52 -7.94
CA PHE A 267 3.85 -3.09 -9.32
C PHE A 267 2.56 -3.26 -10.11
N PHE A 268 1.88 -4.40 -9.94
CA PHE A 268 0.62 -4.68 -10.62
C PHE A 268 -0.44 -3.63 -10.28
N SER A 269 -0.59 -3.29 -9.00
CA SER A 269 -1.50 -2.27 -8.48
C SER A 269 -1.26 -0.87 -9.05
N GLN A 270 -0.02 -0.55 -9.40
CA GLN A 270 0.34 0.74 -10.00
C GLN A 270 0.17 0.73 -11.52
N LEU A 271 0.53 -0.38 -12.17
CA LEU A 271 0.53 -0.51 -13.63
C LEU A 271 -0.88 -0.67 -14.21
N VAL A 272 -1.81 -1.32 -13.50
CA VAL A 272 -3.21 -1.46 -13.95
C VAL A 272 -3.89 -0.11 -14.15
N PRO A 273 -4.00 0.77 -13.13
CA PRO A 273 -4.61 2.09 -13.31
C PRO A 273 -3.84 2.95 -14.31
N LEU A 274 -2.50 2.90 -14.33
CA LEU A 274 -1.71 3.63 -15.32
C LEU A 274 -2.08 3.24 -16.75
N ASN A 275 -2.12 1.94 -17.06
CA ASN A 275 -2.44 1.44 -18.39
C ASN A 275 -3.85 1.86 -18.82
N LEU A 276 -4.82 1.82 -17.90
CA LEU A 276 -6.19 2.25 -18.17
C LEU A 276 -6.30 3.77 -18.39
N ALA A 277 -5.59 4.58 -17.59
CA ALA A 277 -5.53 6.03 -17.77
C ALA A 277 -4.96 6.37 -19.16
N LYS A 278 -3.86 5.73 -19.55
CA LYS A 278 -3.24 5.92 -20.87
C LYS A 278 -4.17 5.50 -22.01
N LYS A 279 -4.87 4.37 -21.89
CA LYS A 279 -5.88 3.92 -22.87
C LYS A 279 -7.01 4.93 -23.05
N LYS A 280 -7.38 5.65 -21.98
CA LYS A 280 -8.41 6.71 -22.01
C LYS A 280 -7.87 8.08 -22.46
N GLY A 281 -6.59 8.19 -22.79
CA GLY A 281 -5.95 9.48 -23.12
C GLY A 281 -5.86 10.43 -21.92
N GLN A 282 -6.06 9.94 -20.69
CA GLN A 282 -6.05 10.75 -19.47
C GLN A 282 -4.64 11.30 -19.22
N LYS A 283 -4.58 12.60 -18.94
CA LYS A 283 -3.32 13.32 -18.73
C LYS A 283 -2.96 13.50 -17.25
N ASP A 284 -3.98 13.74 -16.43
CA ASP A 284 -3.81 13.95 -15.00
C ASP A 284 -4.55 12.92 -14.15
N CYS A 285 -3.98 12.56 -13.01
CA CYS A 285 -4.62 11.71 -12.02
C CYS A 285 -5.95 12.34 -11.55
N HIS A 286 -6.96 11.52 -11.29
CA HIS A 286 -8.27 11.98 -10.86
C HIS A 286 -8.22 12.88 -9.61
N PHE A 287 -7.41 12.57 -8.61
CA PHE A 287 -7.31 13.38 -7.40
C PHE A 287 -6.79 14.81 -7.67
N VAL A 288 -6.03 15.02 -8.76
CA VAL A 288 -5.48 16.33 -9.15
C VAL A 288 -6.58 17.21 -9.73
N THR A 289 -7.45 16.62 -10.55
CA THR A 289 -8.56 17.31 -11.21
C THR A 289 -9.78 17.47 -10.29
N SER A 290 -9.99 16.54 -9.36
CA SER A 290 -11.07 16.55 -8.35
C SER A 290 -10.79 17.48 -7.16
N LYS A 291 -10.54 18.78 -7.44
CA LYS A 291 -10.14 19.80 -6.45
C LYS A 291 -11.08 19.89 -5.24
N LYS A 292 -12.40 19.77 -5.44
CA LYS A 292 -13.40 19.84 -4.35
C LYS A 292 -13.20 18.71 -3.34
N LEU A 293 -13.09 17.47 -3.81
CA LEU A 293 -12.85 16.29 -2.98
C LEU A 293 -11.49 16.37 -2.29
N ARG A 294 -10.45 16.76 -3.04
CA ARG A 294 -9.11 16.92 -2.48
C ARG A 294 -9.07 17.96 -1.36
N ASN A 295 -9.67 19.13 -1.57
CA ASN A 295 -9.69 20.18 -0.57
C ASN A 295 -10.49 19.79 0.68
N ALA A 296 -11.57 19.00 0.53
CA ALA A 296 -12.30 18.46 1.67
C ALA A 296 -11.42 17.48 2.46
N SER A 297 -10.72 16.57 1.77
CA SER A 297 -9.77 15.63 2.38
C SER A 297 -8.61 16.37 3.08
N ASP A 298 -7.98 17.34 2.43
CA ASP A 298 -6.85 18.10 2.99
C ASP A 298 -7.23 18.80 4.31
N LYS A 299 -8.43 19.41 4.37
CA LYS A 299 -8.97 20.06 5.59
C LYS A 299 -9.20 19.10 6.76
N MET A 300 -9.39 17.81 6.49
CA MET A 300 -9.57 16.79 7.52
C MET A 300 -8.23 16.23 8.01
N ILE A 301 -7.18 16.28 7.18
CA ILE A 301 -5.91 15.59 7.42
C ILE A 301 -4.81 16.52 7.97
N TYR A 302 -4.73 17.76 7.47
CA TYR A 302 -3.60 18.70 7.69
C TYR A 302 -3.97 19.93 8.49
#